data_AF-A0A1Q3KB67-F1
#
_entry.id   AF-A0A1Q3KB67-F1
#
_cell.length_a   1.000
_cell.length_b   1.000
_cell.length_c   1.000
_cell.angle_alpha   90.00
_cell.angle_beta   90.00
_cell.angle_gamma   90.00
#
_symmetry.space_group_name_H-M   'P 1'
#
loop_
_entity.id
_entity.type
_entity.pdbx_description
1 polymer ?
#
loop_
_entity_poly.entity_id
_entity_poly.type
_entity_poly.pdbx_seq_one_letter_code
_entity_poly.pdbx_strand_id
1 'polypeptide(L)'
;MTGRFATDCCGMVLGALLSLSPLAARAAEPCTHETETIVCRNETRTIRVIADSTSPSARYAIGWIVPSAVAAKEFERNPEDGSLALPGGEPENVIVRLRDGAVISTMQSKHFGDHARYNHREIITIWSTDERLLLVWSNDKWETLASEALRLDGRGELTGRDDVLALVRRIGKERLSRRTGTDDADLHEPLILKERLHGTSRIDVVTALITPGSENGFTFTITLKPSDERRSRPLRAVHVGTLRK
;
A
#
# COMPACT_ATOMS: atom_id res chain seq x y z
N MET A 1 75.03 -31.07 -47.61
CA MET A 1 74.49 -32.45 -47.45
C MET A 1 73.97 -32.58 -46.03
N THR A 2 72.69 -32.97 -45.89
CA THR A 2 72.07 -33.75 -44.77
C THR A 2 72.47 -33.41 -43.33
N GLY A 3 71.59 -33.11 -42.38
CA GLY A 3 70.15 -33.34 -42.28
C GLY A 3 69.60 -32.86 -40.93
N ARG A 4 68.27 -32.97 -40.81
CA ARG A 4 67.40 -32.60 -39.67
C ARG A 4 67.76 -33.35 -38.38
N PHE A 5 67.46 -32.77 -37.21
CA PHE A 5 66.60 -33.38 -36.17
C PHE A 5 66.01 -32.29 -35.26
N ALA A 6 64.74 -32.47 -34.92
CA ALA A 6 63.89 -31.60 -34.13
C ALA A 6 63.88 -32.03 -32.66
N THR A 7 63.67 -31.09 -31.74
CA THR A 7 63.15 -31.40 -30.41
C THR A 7 62.29 -30.25 -29.89
N ASP A 8 61.11 -30.64 -29.43
CA ASP A 8 60.06 -29.86 -28.78
C ASP A 8 60.54 -29.02 -27.59
N CYS A 9 59.83 -27.91 -27.34
CA CYS A 9 59.35 -27.57 -26.00
C CYS A 9 58.14 -26.63 -26.12
N CYS A 10 56.97 -27.25 -26.16
CA CYS A 10 55.66 -26.62 -26.03
C CYS A 10 55.48 -26.17 -24.56
N GLY A 11 55.72 -24.89 -24.28
CA GLY A 11 55.39 -24.27 -23.00
C GLY A 11 53.96 -23.73 -23.01
N MET A 12 52.98 -24.60 -22.78
CA MET A 12 51.57 -24.22 -22.68
C MET A 12 51.30 -23.64 -21.28
N VAL A 13 51.19 -22.31 -21.20
CA VAL A 13 50.73 -21.59 -19.98
C VAL A 13 49.24 -21.86 -19.82
N LEU A 14 48.89 -22.70 -18.84
CA LEU A 14 47.51 -23.02 -18.49
C LEU A 14 46.92 -21.86 -17.65
N GLY A 15 46.27 -20.91 -18.31
CA GLY A 15 45.47 -19.87 -17.65
C GLY A 15 44.16 -20.46 -17.13
N ALA A 16 44.06 -20.69 -15.82
CA ALA A 16 42.82 -21.09 -15.17
C ALA A 16 41.84 -19.90 -15.12
N LEU A 17 40.91 -19.85 -16.07
CA LEU A 17 39.75 -18.96 -16.02
C LEU A 17 38.77 -19.50 -14.97
N LEU A 18 38.75 -18.88 -13.79
CA LEU A 18 37.67 -19.04 -12.81
C LEU A 18 36.39 -18.44 -13.39
N SER A 19 35.55 -19.28 -13.97
CA SER A 19 34.18 -18.94 -14.34
C SER A 19 33.34 -18.77 -13.06
N LEU A 20 33.31 -17.54 -12.54
CA LEU A 20 32.28 -17.08 -11.62
C LEU A 20 30.95 -17.06 -12.38
N SER A 21 30.23 -18.17 -12.36
CA SER A 21 28.83 -18.18 -12.77
C SER A 21 28.08 -17.19 -11.87
N PRO A 22 27.46 -16.12 -12.40
CA PRO A 22 26.58 -15.31 -11.58
C PRO A 22 25.47 -16.24 -11.09
N LEU A 23 25.27 -16.30 -9.76
CA LEU A 23 24.03 -16.84 -9.22
C LEU A 23 22.91 -16.08 -9.90
N ALA A 24 22.23 -16.72 -10.84
CA ALA A 24 21.00 -16.22 -11.39
C ALA A 24 20.05 -16.09 -10.21
N ALA A 25 19.86 -14.87 -9.72
CA ALA A 25 18.76 -14.56 -8.83
C ALA A 25 17.51 -15.07 -9.55
N ARG A 26 16.92 -16.13 -9.00
CA ARG A 26 15.75 -16.79 -9.59
C ARG A 26 14.70 -15.69 -9.79
N ALA A 27 14.33 -15.47 -11.06
CA ALA A 27 13.41 -14.40 -11.41
C ALA A 27 12.11 -14.60 -10.61
N ALA A 28 11.68 -13.57 -9.90
CA ALA A 28 10.45 -13.63 -9.12
C ALA A 28 9.28 -13.97 -10.06
N GLU A 29 8.42 -14.89 -9.62
CA GLU A 29 7.33 -15.39 -10.45
C GLU A 29 6.20 -14.34 -10.56
N PRO A 30 5.57 -14.18 -11.73
CA PRO A 30 4.40 -13.34 -11.87
C PRO A 30 3.28 -13.75 -10.92
N CYS A 31 2.50 -12.79 -10.45
CA CYS A 31 1.33 -13.10 -9.67
C CYS A 31 0.31 -13.84 -10.53
N THR A 32 -0.36 -14.83 -9.93
CA THR A 32 -1.33 -15.69 -10.62
C THR A 32 -2.75 -15.32 -10.20
N HIS A 33 -3.68 -15.31 -11.14
CA HIS A 33 -5.10 -15.25 -10.83
C HIS A 33 -5.56 -16.60 -10.26
N GLU A 34 -6.08 -16.56 -9.03
CA GLU A 34 -6.94 -17.58 -8.47
C GLU A 34 -8.40 -17.17 -8.67
N THR A 35 -9.34 -18.04 -8.31
CA THR A 35 -10.79 -17.87 -8.57
C THR A 35 -11.25 -16.43 -8.33
N GLU A 36 -10.90 -15.84 -7.18
CA GLU A 36 -11.43 -14.54 -6.75
C GLU A 36 -10.35 -13.56 -6.24
N THR A 37 -9.07 -13.91 -6.38
CA THR A 37 -7.97 -13.02 -5.98
C THR A 37 -6.74 -13.25 -6.83
N ILE A 38 -5.83 -12.29 -6.81
CA ILE A 38 -4.50 -12.42 -7.38
C ILE A 38 -3.56 -12.81 -6.25
N VAL A 39 -2.77 -13.87 -6.47
CA VAL A 39 -1.82 -14.36 -5.49
C VAL A 39 -0.40 -14.26 -6.02
N CYS A 40 0.45 -13.57 -5.27
CA CYS A 40 1.88 -13.48 -5.54
C CYS A 40 2.60 -14.40 -4.55
N ARG A 41 3.19 -15.49 -5.06
CA ARG A 41 3.97 -16.43 -4.24
C ARG A 41 5.45 -16.30 -4.56
N ASN A 42 6.27 -16.42 -3.53
CA ASN A 42 7.69 -16.73 -3.69
C ASN A 42 8.11 -17.73 -2.60
N GLU A 43 9.41 -18.01 -2.52
CA GLU A 43 9.96 -19.00 -1.58
C GLU A 43 9.73 -18.64 -0.09
N THR A 44 9.46 -17.38 0.24
CA THR A 44 9.40 -16.90 1.64
C THR A 44 8.05 -16.31 2.06
N ARG A 45 7.20 -15.94 1.11
CA ARG A 45 5.91 -15.28 1.41
C ARG A 45 4.84 -15.60 0.37
N THR A 46 3.60 -15.51 0.83
CA THR A 46 2.41 -15.44 -0.02
C THR A 46 1.74 -14.09 0.23
N ILE A 47 1.50 -13.34 -0.84
CA ILE A 47 0.73 -12.09 -0.82
C ILE A 47 -0.57 -12.37 -1.55
N ARG A 48 -1.71 -12.02 -0.94
CA ARG A 48 -3.03 -12.09 -1.58
C ARG A 48 -3.54 -10.68 -1.79
N VAL A 49 -3.96 -10.38 -3.02
CA VAL A 49 -4.43 -9.05 -3.42
C VAL A 49 -5.81 -8.80 -2.83
N ILE A 50 -5.99 -7.61 -2.26
CA ILE A 50 -7.28 -7.14 -1.76
C ILE A 50 -8.12 -6.69 -2.97
N ALA A 51 -9.38 -7.11 -3.03
CA ALA A 51 -10.33 -6.72 -4.05
C ALA A 51 -10.41 -5.19 -4.19
N ASP A 52 -10.68 -4.73 -5.41
CA ASP A 52 -10.81 -3.30 -5.76
C ASP A 52 -9.57 -2.43 -5.46
N SER A 53 -8.41 -3.04 -5.18
CA SER A 53 -7.16 -2.31 -4.90
C SER A 53 -6.20 -2.20 -6.09
N THR A 54 -6.51 -2.90 -7.19
CA THR A 54 -5.66 -2.97 -8.38
C THR A 54 -5.65 -1.63 -9.13
N SER A 55 -4.45 -1.16 -9.49
CA SER A 55 -4.24 0.02 -10.33
C SER A 55 -4.94 -0.11 -11.70
N PRO A 56 -5.33 0.99 -12.36
CA PRO A 56 -6.05 0.97 -13.64
C PRO A 56 -5.40 0.11 -14.75
N SER A 57 -4.08 0.05 -14.82
CA SER A 57 -3.31 -0.75 -15.79
C SER A 57 -2.86 -2.10 -15.26
N ALA A 58 -3.33 -2.50 -14.08
CA ALA A 58 -3.00 -3.76 -13.41
C ALA A 58 -1.48 -3.97 -13.22
N ARG A 59 -0.71 -2.89 -13.01
CA ARG A 59 0.72 -2.98 -12.67
C ARG A 59 0.95 -3.19 -11.18
N TYR A 60 0.09 -2.58 -10.36
CA TYR A 60 0.18 -2.55 -8.92
C TYR A 60 -1.15 -2.93 -8.27
N ALA A 61 -1.08 -3.42 -7.03
CA ALA A 61 -2.25 -3.59 -6.18
C ALA A 61 -1.83 -3.48 -4.70
N ILE A 62 -2.82 -3.43 -3.81
CA ILE A 62 -2.59 -3.68 -2.39
C ILE A 62 -2.81 -5.17 -2.13
N GLY A 63 -1.93 -5.77 -1.35
CA GLY A 63 -2.12 -7.12 -0.85
C GLY A 63 -1.81 -7.22 0.63
N TRP A 64 -2.32 -8.27 1.25
CA TRP A 64 -1.96 -8.66 2.60
C TRP A 64 -1.00 -9.86 2.55
N ILE A 65 0.03 -9.83 3.40
CA ILE A 65 0.98 -10.93 3.55
C ILE A 65 0.31 -12.00 4.42
N VAL A 66 0.16 -13.20 3.88
CA VAL A 66 -0.37 -14.36 4.62
C VAL A 66 0.67 -14.76 5.67
N PRO A 67 0.38 -14.65 6.97
CA PRO A 67 1.36 -14.97 8.01
C PRO A 67 1.66 -16.49 8.03
N SER A 68 2.93 -16.86 7.95
CA SER A 68 3.36 -18.28 7.90
C SER A 68 3.24 -19.00 9.24
N ALA A 69 3.23 -18.27 10.37
CA ALA A 69 3.15 -18.83 11.72
C ALA A 69 1.71 -19.05 12.23
N VAL A 70 0.70 -18.67 11.45
CA VAL A 70 -0.71 -18.77 11.83
C VAL A 70 -1.27 -20.13 11.42
N ALA A 71 -1.98 -20.80 12.33
CA ALA A 71 -2.56 -22.11 12.03
C ALA A 71 -3.66 -21.99 10.96
N ALA A 72 -3.74 -22.94 10.04
CA ALA A 72 -4.74 -22.92 8.95
C ALA A 72 -6.19 -22.74 9.43
N LYS A 73 -6.51 -23.23 10.63
CA LYS A 73 -7.83 -23.12 11.28
C LYS A 73 -8.22 -21.69 11.69
N GLU A 74 -7.26 -20.77 11.76
CA GLU A 74 -7.50 -19.36 12.11
C GLU A 74 -7.91 -18.54 10.89
N PHE A 75 -7.70 -19.07 9.68
CA PHE A 75 -8.21 -18.45 8.47
C PHE A 75 -9.67 -18.83 8.27
N GLU A 76 -10.50 -17.82 8.03
CA GLU A 76 -11.84 -18.02 7.48
C GLU A 76 -11.72 -18.14 5.96
N ARG A 77 -12.23 -19.24 5.41
CA ARG A 77 -12.38 -19.44 3.97
C ARG A 77 -13.85 -19.34 3.62
N ASN A 78 -14.19 -18.44 2.71
CA ASN A 78 -15.54 -18.42 2.14
C ASN A 78 -15.72 -19.66 1.24
N PRO A 79 -16.71 -20.53 1.49
CA PRO A 79 -16.94 -21.71 0.67
C PRO A 79 -17.49 -21.41 -0.72
N GLU A 80 -18.11 -20.24 -0.93
CA GLU A 80 -18.73 -19.87 -2.21
C GLU A 80 -17.70 -19.41 -3.24
N ASP A 81 -16.74 -18.60 -2.79
CA ASP A 81 -15.84 -17.86 -3.67
C ASP A 81 -14.35 -18.21 -3.40
N GLY A 82 -14.06 -18.89 -2.29
CA GLY A 82 -12.72 -19.34 -1.94
C GLY A 82 -11.79 -18.26 -1.42
N SER A 83 -12.29 -17.05 -1.17
CA SER A 83 -11.58 -15.95 -0.51
C SER A 83 -11.12 -16.36 0.89
N LEU A 84 -10.02 -15.77 1.34
CA LEU A 84 -9.45 -15.95 2.67
C LEU A 84 -9.52 -14.65 3.48
N ALA A 85 -9.77 -14.81 4.77
CA ALA A 85 -9.66 -13.76 5.77
C ALA A 85 -8.98 -14.31 7.04
N LEU A 86 -8.37 -13.43 7.81
CA LEU A 86 -7.81 -13.69 9.14
C LEU A 86 -8.51 -12.77 10.17
N PRO A 87 -9.75 -13.07 10.57
CA PRO A 87 -10.48 -12.24 11.52
C PRO A 87 -9.71 -12.07 12.83
N GLY A 88 -9.68 -10.85 13.35
CA GLY A 88 -8.93 -10.51 14.56
C GLY A 88 -7.41 -10.43 14.37
N GLY A 89 -6.88 -10.80 13.20
CA GLY A 89 -5.49 -10.58 12.83
C GLY A 89 -5.25 -9.20 12.24
N GLU A 90 -3.98 -8.79 12.26
CA GLU A 90 -3.50 -7.54 11.64
C GLU A 90 -2.30 -7.84 10.73
N PRO A 91 -2.50 -8.64 9.67
CA PRO A 91 -1.39 -8.99 8.78
C PRO A 91 -0.80 -7.73 8.15
N GLU A 92 0.47 -7.81 7.78
CA GLU A 92 1.13 -6.73 7.07
C GLU A 92 0.47 -6.53 5.70
N ASN A 93 0.16 -5.28 5.35
CA ASN A 93 -0.31 -4.92 4.02
C ASN A 93 0.82 -4.27 3.24
N VAL A 94 0.82 -4.48 1.94
CA VAL A 94 1.89 -4.05 1.03
C VAL A 94 1.32 -3.54 -0.28
N ILE A 95 2.04 -2.62 -0.91
CA ILE A 95 1.90 -2.37 -2.34
C ILE A 95 2.77 -3.39 -3.06
N VAL A 96 2.16 -4.15 -3.97
CA VAL A 96 2.83 -5.19 -4.74
C VAL A 96 2.79 -4.86 -6.23
N ARG A 97 3.89 -5.14 -6.92
CA ARG A 97 3.97 -5.12 -8.37
C ARG A 97 3.53 -6.47 -8.92
N LEU A 98 2.47 -6.48 -9.73
CA LEU A 98 1.79 -7.72 -10.12
C LEU A 98 2.61 -8.57 -11.10
N ARG A 99 3.50 -7.96 -11.88
CA ARG A 99 4.31 -8.67 -12.89
C ARG A 99 5.29 -9.69 -12.30
N ASP A 100 5.72 -9.50 -11.06
CA ASP A 100 6.82 -10.24 -10.43
C ASP A 100 6.67 -10.40 -8.91
N GLY A 101 5.52 -10.04 -8.34
CA GLY A 101 5.28 -10.16 -6.90
C GLY A 101 6.21 -9.34 -6.01
N ALA A 102 6.90 -8.34 -6.57
CA ALA A 102 7.81 -7.49 -5.82
C ALA A 102 7.02 -6.57 -4.88
N VAL A 103 7.40 -6.55 -3.61
CA VAL A 103 6.87 -5.59 -2.64
C VAL A 103 7.55 -4.25 -2.88
N ILE A 104 6.76 -3.24 -3.19
CA ILE A 104 7.21 -1.86 -3.38
C ILE A 104 7.32 -1.17 -2.02
N SER A 105 6.32 -1.34 -1.16
CA SER A 105 6.32 -0.76 0.17
C SER A 105 5.32 -1.46 1.09
N THR A 106 5.57 -1.35 2.39
CA THR A 106 4.70 -1.80 3.47
C THR A 106 3.75 -0.67 3.86
N MET A 107 2.50 -0.98 4.18
CA MET A 107 1.44 0.00 4.42
C MET A 107 1.17 0.21 5.91
N GLN A 108 0.68 1.41 6.24
CA GLN A 108 0.18 1.72 7.57
C GLN A 108 -1.22 1.14 7.79
N SER A 109 -2.07 1.18 6.75
CA SER A 109 -3.38 0.53 6.81
C SER A 109 -3.24 -0.97 7.04
N LYS A 110 -4.11 -1.52 7.88
CA LYS A 110 -4.21 -2.95 8.14
C LYS A 110 -5.56 -3.45 7.66
N HIS A 111 -5.52 -4.52 6.89
CA HIS A 111 -6.67 -5.23 6.39
C HIS A 111 -6.37 -6.71 6.35
N PHE A 112 -7.37 -7.52 6.64
CA PHE A 112 -7.16 -8.91 7.05
C PHE A 112 -7.73 -9.94 6.08
N GLY A 113 -8.04 -9.59 4.83
CA GLY A 113 -8.54 -10.57 3.88
C GLY A 113 -8.62 -10.08 2.45
N ASP A 114 -9.07 -10.99 1.58
CA ASP A 114 -9.13 -10.79 0.14
C ASP A 114 -10.22 -9.78 -0.28
N HIS A 115 -11.31 -9.63 0.47
CA HIS A 115 -12.37 -8.65 0.11
C HIS A 115 -12.03 -7.26 0.61
N ALA A 116 -12.41 -6.20 -0.12
CA ALA A 116 -12.21 -4.82 0.34
C ALA A 116 -13.00 -4.49 1.62
N ARG A 117 -14.09 -5.23 1.89
CA ARG A 117 -14.98 -5.00 3.01
C ARG A 117 -15.33 -6.31 3.72
N TYR A 118 -15.19 -6.27 5.04
CA TYR A 118 -15.69 -7.25 6.00
C TYR A 118 -16.63 -6.56 6.98
N ASN A 119 -17.24 -7.31 7.90
CA ASN A 119 -18.17 -6.73 8.86
C ASN A 119 -17.52 -5.56 9.63
N HIS A 120 -18.08 -4.36 9.45
CA HIS A 120 -17.60 -3.11 10.01
C HIS A 120 -16.17 -2.68 9.69
N ARG A 121 -15.43 -3.38 8.82
CA ARG A 121 -14.07 -2.99 8.42
C ARG A 121 -13.95 -2.94 6.92
N GLU A 122 -13.45 -1.84 6.40
CA GLU A 122 -13.23 -1.64 4.98
C GLU A 122 -11.89 -0.98 4.73
N ILE A 123 -11.29 -1.33 3.60
CA ILE A 123 -10.15 -0.61 3.03
C ILE A 123 -10.58 -0.08 1.67
N ILE A 124 -10.37 1.21 1.44
CA ILE A 124 -10.70 1.87 0.18
C ILE A 124 -9.43 2.39 -0.45
N THR A 125 -9.36 2.28 -1.77
CA THR A 125 -8.20 2.74 -2.56
C THR A 125 -8.65 3.64 -3.69
N ILE A 126 -7.82 4.63 -4.02
CA ILE A 126 -7.99 5.47 -5.20
C ILE A 126 -6.64 5.67 -5.86
N TRP A 127 -6.52 5.20 -7.10
CA TRP A 127 -5.36 5.46 -7.95
C TRP A 127 -5.58 6.71 -8.80
N SER A 128 -4.52 7.50 -8.93
CA SER A 128 -4.39 8.47 -10.03
C SER A 128 -4.35 7.74 -11.38
N THR A 129 -4.80 8.44 -12.44
CA THR A 129 -4.82 7.89 -13.81
C THR A 129 -3.44 7.59 -14.37
N ASP A 130 -2.40 8.29 -13.90
CA ASP A 130 -1.00 8.03 -14.26
C ASP A 130 -0.31 7.03 -13.31
N GLU A 131 -1.03 6.54 -12.31
CA GLU A 131 -0.59 5.58 -11.28
C GLU A 131 0.59 6.04 -10.44
N ARG A 132 0.79 7.36 -10.33
CA ARG A 132 1.88 7.94 -9.52
C ARG A 132 1.46 8.33 -8.11
N LEU A 133 0.16 8.28 -7.84
CA LEU A 133 -0.44 8.57 -6.55
C LEU A 133 -1.49 7.50 -6.24
N LEU A 134 -1.36 6.92 -5.05
CA LEU A 134 -2.33 6.02 -4.42
C LEU A 134 -2.82 6.70 -3.14
N LEU A 135 -4.13 6.83 -2.99
CA LEU A 135 -4.78 7.14 -1.73
C LEU A 135 -5.36 5.86 -1.16
N VAL A 136 -5.19 5.64 0.13
CA VAL A 136 -5.75 4.49 0.82
C VAL A 136 -6.16 4.88 2.22
N TRP A 137 -7.32 4.41 2.65
CA TRP A 137 -7.72 4.51 4.03
C TRP A 137 -8.50 3.27 4.45
N SER A 138 -8.43 2.97 5.74
CA SER A 138 -9.16 1.88 6.36
C SER A 138 -10.07 2.43 7.45
N ASN A 139 -11.34 2.10 7.37
CA ASN A 139 -12.34 2.46 8.36
C ASN A 139 -12.70 1.22 9.19
N ASP A 140 -13.03 1.45 10.45
CA ASP A 140 -13.87 0.54 11.21
C ASP A 140 -15.30 1.10 11.36
N LYS A 141 -16.07 0.62 12.34
CA LYS A 141 -17.42 1.12 12.60
C LYS A 141 -17.46 2.59 13.03
N TRP A 142 -16.43 3.06 13.74
CA TRP A 142 -16.48 4.28 14.54
C TRP A 142 -15.37 5.27 14.21
N GLU A 143 -14.34 4.88 13.46
CA GLU A 143 -13.25 5.76 13.11
C GLU A 143 -12.51 5.31 11.84
N THR A 144 -11.66 6.19 11.35
CA THR A 144 -10.63 5.81 10.38
C THR A 144 -9.38 5.36 11.15
N LEU A 145 -9.00 4.09 10.97
CA LEU A 145 -7.82 3.49 11.61
C LEU A 145 -6.50 3.99 10.99
N ALA A 146 -6.50 4.18 9.67
CA ALA A 146 -5.35 4.69 8.92
C ALA A 146 -5.83 5.39 7.64
N SER A 147 -5.13 6.44 7.23
CA SER A 147 -5.26 7.03 5.88
C SER A 147 -3.91 7.55 5.44
N GLU A 148 -3.46 7.13 4.27
CA GLU A 148 -2.16 7.51 3.72
C GLU A 148 -2.25 7.81 2.22
N ALA A 149 -1.35 8.69 1.77
CA ALA A 149 -1.13 8.99 0.36
C ALA A 149 0.28 8.58 -0.03
N LEU A 150 0.41 7.67 -0.99
CA LEU A 150 1.68 7.12 -1.46
C LEU A 150 1.99 7.63 -2.86
N ARG A 151 3.23 8.04 -3.10
CA ARG A 151 3.71 8.53 -4.40
C ARG A 151 4.71 7.56 -5.00
N LEU A 152 4.49 7.20 -6.26
CA LEU A 152 5.37 6.36 -7.07
C LEU A 152 6.01 7.19 -8.19
N ASP A 153 7.27 6.92 -8.51
CA ASP A 153 7.89 7.45 -9.72
C ASP A 153 7.49 6.67 -10.98
N GLY A 154 7.99 7.09 -12.15
CA GLY A 154 7.75 6.39 -13.41
C GLY A 154 8.33 4.98 -13.51
N ARG A 155 9.15 4.54 -12.53
CA ARG A 155 9.68 3.17 -12.42
C ARG A 155 8.85 2.32 -11.46
N GLY A 156 7.91 2.93 -10.73
CA GLY A 156 7.10 2.27 -9.70
C GLY A 156 7.75 2.22 -8.34
N GLU A 157 8.79 3.04 -8.09
CA GLU A 157 9.47 3.12 -6.80
C GLU A 157 8.80 4.16 -5.91
N LEU A 158 8.73 3.90 -4.59
CA LEU A 158 8.14 4.83 -3.63
C LEU A 158 9.01 6.08 -3.48
N THR A 159 8.44 7.25 -3.74
CA THR A 159 9.10 8.56 -3.62
C THR A 159 8.59 9.42 -2.46
N GLY A 160 7.48 9.01 -1.85
CA GLY A 160 6.96 9.65 -0.66
C GLY A 160 5.70 8.99 -0.11
N ARG A 161 5.49 9.19 1.19
CA ARG A 161 4.29 8.80 1.94
C ARG A 161 3.86 9.97 2.80
N ASP A 162 2.56 10.21 2.88
CA ASP A 162 1.96 11.15 3.82
C ASP A 162 0.89 10.46 4.65
N ASP A 163 0.89 10.73 5.95
CA ASP A 163 -0.17 10.34 6.87
C ASP A 163 -1.31 11.37 6.78
N VAL A 164 -2.30 11.04 5.95
CA VAL A 164 -3.48 11.89 5.71
C VAL A 164 -4.33 11.95 6.97
N LEU A 165 -4.45 10.84 7.71
CA LEU A 165 -5.22 10.78 8.94
C LEU A 165 -4.67 11.72 10.01
N ALA A 166 -3.37 11.74 10.25
CA ALA A 166 -2.72 12.65 11.20
C ALA A 166 -2.93 14.11 10.79
N LEU A 167 -2.86 14.42 9.50
CA LEU A 167 -3.11 15.76 8.99
C LEU A 167 -4.56 16.20 9.23
N VAL A 168 -5.52 15.33 8.88
CA VAL A 168 -6.96 15.54 9.07
C VAL A 168 -7.30 15.70 10.56
N ARG A 169 -6.80 14.79 11.41
CA ARG A 169 -7.00 14.82 12.86
C ARG A 169 -6.52 16.13 13.46
N ARG A 170 -5.29 16.54 13.13
CA ARG A 170 -4.71 17.80 13.63
C ARG A 170 -5.56 19.01 13.23
N ILE A 171 -5.89 19.15 11.94
CA ILE A 171 -6.68 20.29 11.44
C ILE A 171 -8.10 20.28 12.03
N GLY A 172 -8.72 19.10 12.09
CA GLY A 172 -10.06 18.91 12.64
C GLY A 172 -10.14 19.27 14.11
N LYS A 173 -9.27 18.70 14.94
CA LYS A 173 -9.22 18.98 16.38
C LYS A 173 -8.89 20.45 16.67
N GLU A 174 -7.96 21.07 15.93
CA GLU A 174 -7.66 22.51 16.07
C GLU A 174 -8.89 23.39 15.73
N ARG A 175 -9.68 23.00 14.71
CA ARG A 175 -10.90 23.73 14.33
C ARG A 175 -12.01 23.55 15.36
N LEU A 176 -12.20 22.33 15.86
CA LEU A 176 -13.22 22.02 16.84
C LEU A 176 -12.90 22.67 18.19
N SER A 177 -11.64 22.65 18.64
CA SER A 177 -11.23 23.25 19.90
C SER A 177 -11.49 24.76 19.96
N ARG A 178 -11.34 25.47 18.84
CA ARG A 178 -11.71 26.89 18.72
C ARG A 178 -13.22 27.14 18.85
N ARG A 179 -14.07 26.12 18.62
CA ARG A 179 -15.53 26.22 18.66
C ARG A 179 -16.11 25.73 19.99
N THR A 180 -15.59 24.66 20.55
CA THR A 180 -16.18 23.97 21.72
C THR A 180 -15.24 23.86 22.93
N GLY A 181 -13.96 24.23 22.78
CA GLY A 181 -12.92 24.02 23.79
C GLY A 181 -12.10 22.75 23.53
N THR A 182 -10.89 22.68 24.08
CA THR A 182 -9.95 21.58 23.83
C THR A 182 -10.45 20.24 24.35
N ASP A 183 -10.96 20.20 25.59
CA ASP A 183 -11.39 18.96 26.24
C ASP A 183 -12.49 18.24 25.45
N ASP A 184 -13.43 19.01 24.87
CA ASP A 184 -14.50 18.47 24.02
C ASP A 184 -13.95 17.99 22.66
N ALA A 185 -13.01 18.73 22.06
CA ALA A 185 -12.42 18.36 20.79
C ALA A 185 -11.62 17.05 20.84
N ASP A 186 -11.00 16.76 21.98
CA ASP A 186 -10.22 15.54 22.16
C ASP A 186 -11.08 14.27 22.23
N LEU A 187 -12.37 14.38 22.57
CA LEU A 187 -13.34 13.28 22.55
C LEU A 187 -13.75 12.84 21.13
N HIS A 188 -13.37 13.59 20.10
CA HIS A 188 -13.77 13.33 18.73
C HIS A 188 -12.64 12.73 17.91
N GLU A 189 -12.91 11.64 17.20
CA GLU A 189 -11.99 11.03 16.24
C GLU A 189 -12.49 11.25 14.79
N PRO A 190 -11.56 11.37 13.83
CA PRO A 190 -11.91 11.52 12.43
C PRO A 190 -12.38 10.20 11.83
N LEU A 191 -13.53 10.26 11.16
CA LEU A 191 -14.03 9.28 10.22
C LEU A 191 -14.02 9.90 8.82
N ILE A 192 -13.12 9.42 7.96
CA ILE A 192 -13.05 9.78 6.55
C ILE A 192 -14.22 9.10 5.83
N LEU A 193 -15.16 9.93 5.40
CA LEU A 193 -16.38 9.50 4.71
C LEU A 193 -16.14 9.30 3.21
N LYS A 194 -15.22 10.11 2.66
CA LYS A 194 -14.91 10.09 1.23
C LYS A 194 -13.60 10.79 0.94
N GLU A 195 -12.79 10.19 0.08
CA GLU A 195 -11.73 10.91 -0.63
C GLU A 195 -12.07 11.03 -2.11
N ARG A 196 -11.65 12.12 -2.75
CA ARG A 196 -11.76 12.33 -4.19
C ARG A 196 -10.44 12.83 -4.72
N LEU A 197 -9.89 12.11 -5.69
CA LEU A 197 -8.73 12.53 -6.43
C LEU A 197 -9.17 13.21 -7.73
N HIS A 198 -8.76 14.47 -7.91
CA HIS A 198 -9.00 15.25 -9.13
C HIS A 198 -7.71 15.33 -9.94
N GLY A 199 -7.64 14.55 -11.03
CA GLY A 199 -6.41 14.42 -11.82
C GLY A 199 -5.29 13.83 -10.98
N THR A 200 -4.11 14.47 -10.97
CA THR A 200 -2.91 13.98 -10.26
C THR A 200 -2.52 14.84 -9.05
N SER A 201 -3.21 15.97 -8.82
CA SER A 201 -2.64 17.04 -7.98
C SER A 201 -3.59 17.65 -6.95
N ARG A 202 -4.82 17.14 -6.81
CA ARG A 202 -5.78 17.67 -5.83
C ARG A 202 -6.60 16.54 -5.22
N ILE A 203 -6.61 16.48 -3.89
CA ILE A 203 -7.34 15.48 -3.12
C ILE A 203 -8.34 16.24 -2.26
N ASP A 204 -9.63 15.92 -2.37
CA ASP A 204 -10.63 16.38 -1.41
C ASP A 204 -10.94 15.26 -0.43
N VAL A 205 -10.77 15.52 0.86
CA VAL A 205 -11.07 14.61 1.96
C VAL A 205 -12.30 15.15 2.69
N VAL A 206 -13.40 14.39 2.67
CA VAL A 206 -14.61 14.67 3.45
C VAL A 206 -14.54 13.85 4.72
N THR A 207 -14.61 14.54 5.86
CA THR A 207 -14.40 13.95 7.18
C THR A 207 -15.53 14.34 8.13
N ALA A 208 -15.96 13.39 8.95
CA ALA A 208 -16.69 13.66 10.18
C ALA A 208 -15.76 13.54 11.38
N LEU A 209 -15.84 14.48 12.33
CA LEU A 209 -15.29 14.33 13.67
C LEU A 209 -16.42 13.79 14.54
N ILE A 210 -16.30 12.56 15.03
CA ILE A 210 -17.34 11.88 15.79
C ILE A 210 -16.79 11.41 17.12
N THR A 211 -17.61 11.42 18.16
CA THR A 211 -17.27 10.69 19.39
C THR A 211 -17.50 9.19 19.13
N PRO A 212 -16.50 8.32 19.34
CA PRO A 212 -16.68 6.89 19.12
C PRO A 212 -17.92 6.33 19.83
N GLY A 213 -18.75 5.59 19.10
CA GLY A 213 -20.04 5.09 19.59
C GLY A 213 -21.21 6.09 19.53
N SER A 214 -21.01 7.28 18.97
CA SER A 214 -22.05 8.28 18.73
C SER A 214 -22.30 8.50 17.23
N GLU A 215 -23.54 8.81 16.87
CA GLU A 215 -23.91 9.27 15.53
C GLU A 215 -23.80 10.79 15.37
N ASN A 216 -23.56 11.52 16.48
CA ASN A 216 -23.36 12.96 16.45
C ASN A 216 -21.91 13.30 16.12
N GLY A 217 -21.72 14.35 15.34
CA GLY A 217 -20.40 14.84 15.06
C GLY A 217 -20.39 16.15 14.28
N PHE A 218 -19.23 16.45 13.73
CA PHE A 218 -19.03 17.62 12.90
C PHE A 218 -18.40 17.24 11.57
N THR A 219 -18.98 17.70 10.47
CA THR A 219 -18.44 17.42 9.14
C THR A 219 -17.66 18.61 8.59
N PHE A 220 -16.59 18.32 7.85
CA PHE A 220 -15.81 19.31 7.13
C PHE A 220 -15.14 18.67 5.92
N THR A 221 -14.58 19.51 5.05
CA THR A 221 -13.82 19.07 3.88
C THR A 221 -12.45 19.71 3.92
N ILE A 222 -11.40 18.93 3.67
CA ILE A 222 -10.04 19.42 3.46
C ILE A 222 -9.66 19.17 2.01
N THR A 223 -9.17 20.21 1.33
CA THR A 223 -8.50 20.03 0.04
C THR A 223 -6.99 20.00 0.27
N LEU A 224 -6.38 18.89 -0.12
CA LEU A 224 -4.95 18.65 -0.07
C LEU A 224 -4.35 18.79 -1.48
N LYS A 225 -3.10 19.24 -1.54
CA LYS A 225 -2.28 19.16 -2.76
C LYS A 225 -0.98 18.41 -2.46
N PRO A 226 -0.57 17.47 -3.33
CA PRO A 226 0.82 17.06 -3.46
C PRO A 226 1.68 18.30 -3.63
N SER A 227 2.72 18.42 -2.82
CA SER A 227 3.80 19.33 -3.15
C SER A 227 4.41 18.89 -4.47
N ASP A 228 4.81 19.85 -5.30
CA ASP A 228 5.57 19.71 -6.54
C ASP A 228 6.44 18.43 -6.59
N GLU A 229 6.22 17.60 -7.62
CA GLU A 229 6.74 16.24 -7.80
C GLU A 229 8.26 16.14 -7.64
N ARG A 230 8.97 17.24 -7.89
CA ARG A 230 10.44 17.29 -7.86
C ARG A 230 11.06 17.31 -6.47
N ARG A 231 10.29 17.49 -5.39
CA ARG A 231 10.87 17.78 -4.05
C ARG A 231 10.43 16.89 -2.90
N SER A 232 9.70 15.80 -3.14
CA SER A 232 9.22 14.86 -2.09
C SER A 232 8.65 15.54 -0.84
N ARG A 233 8.06 16.75 -0.97
CA ARG A 233 7.55 17.46 0.22
C ARG A 233 6.18 16.87 0.60
N PRO A 234 5.81 16.98 1.88
CA PRO A 234 4.55 16.41 2.35
C PRO A 234 3.33 17.07 1.70
N LEU A 235 2.20 16.35 1.74
CA LEU A 235 0.88 16.89 1.42
C LEU A 235 0.60 18.14 2.25
N ARG A 236 -0.05 19.12 1.63
CA ARG A 236 -0.45 20.37 2.31
C ARG A 236 -1.93 20.62 2.13
N ALA A 237 -2.59 20.97 3.22
CA ALA A 237 -3.93 21.54 3.16
C ALA A 237 -3.86 22.93 2.51
N VAL A 238 -4.58 23.10 1.41
CA VAL A 238 -4.70 24.38 0.68
C VAL A 238 -6.05 25.04 0.89
N HIS A 239 -7.05 24.26 1.31
CA HIS A 239 -8.36 24.76 1.71
C HIS A 239 -8.93 23.88 2.82
N VAL A 240 -9.56 24.50 3.80
CA VAL A 240 -10.26 23.80 4.90
C VAL A 240 -11.65 24.41 5.01
N GLY A 241 -12.66 23.64 4.62
CA GLY A 241 -14.06 24.02 4.65
C GLY A 241 -14.57 24.28 6.06
N THR A 242 -15.72 24.92 6.16
CA THR A 242 -16.37 25.24 7.44
C THR A 242 -16.85 23.98 8.14
N LEU A 243 -16.65 23.93 9.46
CA LEU A 243 -17.14 22.86 10.32
C LEU A 243 -18.67 22.94 10.47
N ARG A 244 -19.39 21.93 10.01
CA ARG A 244 -20.85 21.81 10.08
C ARG A 244 -21.22 20.78 11.14
N LYS A 245 -22.33 21.00 11.84
CA LYS A 245 -22.91 20.01 12.74
C LYS A 245 -23.89 19.15 11.96
#